data_AF-A0A3P1WAP9-F1
#
_entry.id   AF-A0A3P1WAP9-F1
#
_cell.length_a   1.000
_cell.length_b   1.000
_cell.length_c   1.000
_cell.angle_alpha   90.00
_cell.angle_beta   90.00
_cell.angle_gamma   90.00
#
_symmetry.space_group_name_H-M   'P 1'
#
loop_
_entity.id
_entity.type
_entity.pdbx_description
1 polymer ?
#
loop_
_entity_poly.entity_id
_entity_poly.type
_entity_poly.pdbx_seq_one_letter_code
_entity_poly.pdbx_strand_id
1 'polypeptide(L)'
;MIDHNLAFERDFSRDAFLSTHVFAEAFAALRRDEAARERMRADFAAALDSLPAALDAIPQAWYFTDPEETLAACWTRDEFVQILACCRDPQTFWSA
;
A
#
# COMPACT_ATOMS: atom_id res chain seq x y z
N MET A 1 -2.57 17.47 -11.77
CA MET A 1 -2.71 16.00 -11.81
C MET A 1 -2.16 15.50 -10.51
N ILE A 2 -3.04 15.27 -9.55
CA ILE A 2 -2.62 14.84 -8.22
C ILE A 2 -3.03 13.39 -8.11
N ASP A 3 -2.05 12.52 -8.24
CA ASP A 3 -2.16 11.13 -7.85
C ASP A 3 -2.12 11.14 -6.30
N HIS A 4 -3.25 11.45 -5.68
CA HIS A 4 -3.43 11.27 -4.24
C HIS A 4 -3.61 9.78 -4.01
N ASN A 5 -2.52 9.03 -4.03
CA ASN A 5 -2.56 7.66 -3.58
C ASN A 5 -2.76 7.66 -2.06
N LEU A 6 -4.03 7.75 -1.63
CA LEU A 6 -4.44 7.72 -0.23
C LEU A 6 -4.16 6.34 0.42
N ALA A 7 -3.72 5.35 -0.35
CA ALA A 7 -3.49 4.00 0.15
C ALA A 7 -2.40 3.92 1.23
N PHE A 8 -1.58 4.97 1.36
CA PHE A 8 -0.55 5.08 2.39
C PHE A 8 -0.90 6.09 3.50
N GLU A 9 -2.11 6.65 3.50
CA GLU A 9 -2.57 7.51 4.60
C GLU A 9 -2.86 6.68 5.85
N ARG A 10 -2.52 7.23 7.03
CA ARG A 10 -2.62 6.52 8.31
C ARG A 10 -4.07 6.22 8.69
N ASP A 11 -4.98 7.08 8.26
CA ASP A 11 -6.42 7.04 8.47
C ASP A 11 -7.17 6.49 7.24
N PHE A 12 -6.45 5.85 6.31
CA PHE A 12 -7.07 5.19 5.17
C PHE A 12 -8.11 4.16 5.63
N SER A 13 -9.37 4.42 5.27
CA SER A 13 -10.47 3.48 5.49
C SER A 13 -10.78 2.74 4.19
N ARG A 14 -10.44 1.44 4.16
CA ARG A 14 -10.75 0.55 3.04
C ARG A 14 -12.26 0.53 2.72
N ASP A 15 -13.10 0.54 3.76
CA ASP A 15 -14.55 0.46 3.60
C ASP A 15 -15.10 1.76 3.01
N ALA A 16 -14.64 2.92 3.50
CA ALA A 16 -15.01 4.22 2.93
C ALA A 16 -14.53 4.34 1.48
N PHE A 17 -13.29 3.92 1.20
CA PHE A 17 -12.73 3.91 -0.14
C PHE A 17 -13.57 3.03 -1.09
N LEU A 18 -13.82 1.78 -0.73
CA LEU A 18 -14.58 0.84 -1.56
C LEU A 18 -16.06 1.23 -1.68
N SER A 19 -16.65 1.95 -0.73
CA SER A 19 -18.07 2.34 -0.81
C SER A 19 -18.41 3.21 -2.02
N THR A 20 -17.41 3.91 -2.57
CA THR A 20 -17.57 4.82 -3.72
C THR A 20 -16.65 4.48 -4.90
N HIS A 21 -15.78 3.47 -4.76
CA HIS A 21 -14.80 3.15 -5.79
C HIS A 21 -15.45 2.46 -7.00
N VAL A 22 -15.05 2.87 -8.21
CA VAL A 22 -15.53 2.24 -9.47
C VAL A 22 -15.22 0.74 -9.55
N PHE A 23 -14.20 0.27 -8.83
CA PHE A 23 -13.79 -1.14 -8.79
C PHE A 23 -14.32 -1.92 -7.58
N ALA A 24 -15.25 -1.34 -6.79
CA ALA A 24 -15.77 -1.98 -5.59
C ALA A 24 -16.36 -3.38 -5.85
N GLU A 25 -17.19 -3.49 -6.90
CA GLU A 25 -17.81 -4.76 -7.28
C GLU A 25 -16.79 -5.79 -7.77
N ALA A 26 -15.81 -5.34 -8.58
CA ALA A 26 -14.73 -6.20 -9.06
C ALA A 26 -13.86 -6.72 -7.91
N PHE A 27 -13.55 -5.86 -6.93
CA PHE A 27 -12.84 -6.27 -5.73
C PHE A 27 -13.67 -7.25 -4.88
N ALA A 28 -14.98 -7.02 -4.73
CA ALA A 28 -15.87 -7.95 -4.04
C ALA A 28 -15.93 -9.33 -4.72
N ALA A 29 -15.90 -9.39 -6.06
CA ALA A 29 -15.81 -10.64 -6.81
C ALA A 29 -14.45 -11.32 -6.58
N LEU A 30 -13.35 -10.57 -6.66
CA LEU A 30 -12.00 -11.05 -6.41
C LEU A 30 -11.84 -11.66 -5.01
N ARG A 31 -12.45 -11.06 -3.98
CA ARG A 31 -12.43 -11.58 -2.61
C ARG A 31 -13.06 -12.97 -2.46
N ARG A 32 -13.97 -13.33 -3.36
CA ARG A 32 -14.64 -14.64 -3.38
C ARG A 32 -13.89 -15.66 -4.23
N ASP A 33 -12.94 -15.23 -5.05
CA ASP A 33 -12.11 -16.09 -5.89
C ASP A 33 -10.86 -16.54 -5.12
N GLU A 34 -10.86 -17.78 -4.66
CA GLU A 34 -9.74 -18.36 -3.92
C GLU A 34 -8.45 -18.48 -4.76
N ALA A 35 -8.56 -18.87 -6.03
CA ALA A 35 -7.40 -19.02 -6.90
C ALA A 35 -6.75 -17.66 -7.20
N ALA A 36 -7.56 -16.62 -7.41
CA ALA A 36 -7.03 -15.27 -7.61
C ALA A 36 -6.41 -14.69 -6.34
N ARG A 37 -7.02 -14.91 -5.16
CA ARG A 37 -6.43 -14.50 -3.88
C ARG A 37 -5.10 -15.16 -3.62
N GLU A 38 -4.97 -16.46 -3.90
CA GLU A 38 -3.72 -17.18 -3.69
C GLU A 38 -2.62 -16.70 -4.65
N ARG A 39 -2.97 -16.47 -5.93
CA ARG A 39 -2.03 -15.87 -6.89
C ARG A 39 -1.53 -14.51 -6.41
N MET A 40 -2.45 -13.61 -6.03
CA MET A 40 -2.08 -12.28 -5.56
C MET A 40 -1.28 -12.31 -4.26
N ARG A 41 -1.56 -13.27 -3.37
CA ARG A 41 -0.77 -13.48 -2.15
C ARG A 41 0.68 -13.81 -2.49
N ALA A 42 0.92 -14.69 -3.47
CA ALA A 42 2.25 -15.01 -3.95
C ALA A 42 2.94 -13.78 -4.57
N ASP A 43 2.21 -13.02 -5.40
CA ASP A 43 2.71 -11.79 -6.02
C ASP A 43 3.11 -10.73 -4.97
N PHE A 44 2.27 -10.53 -3.94
CA PHE A 44 2.55 -9.61 -2.85
C PHE A 44 3.73 -10.05 -1.99
N ALA A 45 3.86 -11.36 -1.70
CA ALA A 45 5.00 -11.88 -0.97
C ALA A 45 6.31 -11.59 -1.74
N ALA A 46 6.35 -11.90 -3.03
CA ALA A 46 7.51 -11.64 -3.87
C ALA A 46 7.85 -10.14 -3.96
N ALA A 47 6.83 -9.28 -4.07
CA ALA A 47 7.02 -7.83 -4.06
C ALA A 47 7.59 -7.34 -2.72
N LEU A 48 7.07 -7.83 -1.60
CA LEU A 48 7.55 -7.48 -0.26
C LEU A 48 8.99 -7.93 -0.01
N ASP A 49 9.44 -9.03 -0.60
CA ASP A 49 10.83 -9.47 -0.51
C ASP A 49 11.79 -8.48 -1.19
N SER A 50 11.32 -7.77 -2.22
CA SER A 50 12.08 -6.71 -2.90
C SER A 50 12.01 -5.34 -2.22
N LEU A 51 11.09 -5.15 -1.27
CA LEU A 51 10.81 -3.86 -0.64
C LEU A 51 12.04 -3.19 -0.02
N PRO A 52 12.94 -3.89 0.71
CA PRO A 52 14.12 -3.25 1.29
C PRO A 52 15.02 -2.59 0.23
N ALA A 53 15.30 -3.31 -0.86
CA ALA A 53 16.11 -2.78 -1.96
C ALA A 53 15.43 -1.60 -2.66
N ALA A 54 14.10 -1.62 -2.78
CA ALA A 54 13.34 -0.50 -3.33
C ALA A 54 13.42 0.75 -2.43
N LEU A 55 13.31 0.58 -1.10
CA LEU A 55 13.44 1.68 -0.14
C LEU A 55 14.85 2.29 -0.15
N ASP A 56 15.87 1.45 -0.31
CA ASP A 56 17.27 1.89 -0.42
C ASP A 56 17.57 2.65 -1.71
N ALA A 57 16.79 2.42 -2.77
CA ALA A 57 16.90 3.13 -4.03
C ALA A 57 16.22 4.52 -4.02
N ILE A 58 15.46 4.86 -2.97
CA ILE A 58 14.78 6.15 -2.87
C ILE A 58 15.81 7.29 -2.72
N PRO A 59 15.78 8.32 -3.58
CA PRO A 59 16.68 9.46 -3.47
C PRO A 59 16.57 10.16 -2.12
N GLN A 60 17.70 10.59 -1.55
CA GLN A 60 17.71 11.27 -0.26
C GLN A 60 16.80 12.52 -0.23
N ALA A 61 16.77 13.28 -1.32
CA ALA A 61 15.92 14.46 -1.44
C ALA A 61 14.42 14.18 -1.26
N TRP A 62 13.96 12.94 -1.46
CA TRP A 62 12.53 12.57 -1.32
C TRP A 62 12.10 12.34 0.14
N TYR A 63 13.05 12.30 1.07
CA TYR A 63 12.77 12.28 2.51
C TYR A 63 12.49 13.69 3.06
N PHE A 64 12.55 14.71 2.21
CA PHE A 64 12.30 16.10 2.57
C PHE A 64 11.24 16.72 1.65
N THR A 65 10.49 17.68 2.17
CA THR A 65 9.47 18.42 1.41
C THR A 65 10.05 19.63 0.67
N ASP A 66 11.23 20.07 1.09
CA ASP A 66 11.96 21.22 0.57
C ASP A 66 13.34 20.80 0.01
N PRO A 67 13.83 21.45 -1.06
CA PRO A 67 15.16 21.21 -1.62
C PRO A 67 16.32 21.44 -0.64
N GLU A 68 16.11 22.29 0.37
CA GLU A 68 17.09 22.63 1.39
C GLU A 68 17.27 21.52 2.46
N GLU A 69 16.49 20.44 2.39
CA GLU A 69 16.52 19.28 3.30
C GLU A 69 16.28 19.66 4.78
N THR A 70 15.39 20.63 5.04
CA THR A 70 15.11 21.13 6.40
C THR A 70 13.80 20.63 6.98
N LEU A 71 12.84 20.25 6.14
CA LEU A 71 11.52 19.78 6.52
C LEU A 71 11.32 18.34 6.06
N ALA A 72 11.30 17.42 7.02
CA ALA A 72 11.05 16.00 6.75
C ALA A 72 9.70 15.79 6.04
N ALA A 73 9.68 14.84 5.11
CA ALA A 73 8.47 14.41 4.44
C ALA A 73 7.45 13.84 5.44
N CYS A 74 6.17 13.91 5.10
CA CYS A 74 5.06 13.42 5.95
C CYS A 74 4.93 11.90 6.00
N TRP A 75 6.02 11.17 5.74
CA TRP A 75 6.07 9.71 5.73
C TRP A 75 7.43 9.20 6.24
N THR A 76 7.46 7.95 6.72
CA THR A 76 8.70 7.26 7.09
C THR A 76 8.79 5.88 6.43
N ARG A 77 10.00 5.35 6.29
CA ARG A 77 10.20 3.97 5.78
C ARG A 77 9.41 2.95 6.60
N ASP A 78 9.46 3.08 7.92
CA ASP A 78 8.78 2.15 8.83
C ASP A 78 7.27 2.20 8.64
N GLU A 79 6.69 3.39 8.48
CA GLU A 79 5.24 3.53 8.20
C GLU A 79 4.84 2.83 6.90
N PHE A 80 5.60 3.01 5.82
CA PHE A 80 5.36 2.32 4.55
C PHE A 80 5.44 0.80 4.70
N VAL A 81 6.45 0.30 5.41
CA VAL A 81 6.62 -1.15 5.66
C VAL A 81 5.45 -1.70 6.46
N GLN A 82 4.98 -1.00 7.49
CA GLN A 82 3.85 -1.43 8.30
C GLN A 82 2.54 -1.47 7.50
N ILE A 83 2.30 -0.47 6.66
CA ILE A 83 1.12 -0.45 5.78
C ILE A 83 1.16 -1.64 4.82
N LEU A 84 2.29 -1.88 4.15
CA LEU A 84 2.44 -2.98 3.20
C LEU A 84 2.44 -4.37 3.86
N ALA A 85 2.81 -4.45 5.15
CA ALA A 85 2.78 -5.70 5.89
C ALA A 85 1.36 -6.29 6.02
N CYS A 86 0.30 -5.47 5.89
CA CYS A 86 -1.08 -5.98 5.92
C CYS A 86 -1.35 -7.03 4.83
N CYS A 87 -0.66 -6.94 3.69
CA CYS A 87 -0.76 -7.91 2.59
C CYS A 87 -0.29 -9.32 2.99
N ARG A 88 0.50 -9.46 4.07
CA ARG A 88 0.96 -10.76 4.58
C ARG A 88 -0.10 -11.49 5.39
N ASP A 89 -1.10 -10.79 5.89
CA ASP A 89 -2.18 -11.38 6.67
C ASP A 89 -3.43 -11.53 5.79
N PRO A 90 -3.74 -12.75 5.30
CA PRO A 90 -4.89 -12.97 4.45
C PRO A 90 -6.22 -12.68 5.16
N GLN A 91 -6.27 -12.83 6.48
CA GLN A 91 -7.48 -12.57 7.27
C GLN A 91 -7.73 -11.07 7.36
N THR A 92 -6.69 -10.26 7.51
CA THR A 92 -6.83 -8.79 7.54
C THR A 92 -7.02 -8.20 6.14
N PHE A 93 -6.27 -8.66 5.14
CA PHE A 93 -6.29 -8.08 3.80
C PHE A 93 -7.58 -8.34 3.02
N TRP A 94 -8.18 -9.54 3.16
CA TRP A 94 -9.37 -9.93 2.38
C TRP A 94 -10.70 -9.77 3.13
N SER A 95 -10.70 -9.37 4.40
CA SER A 95 -11.91 -9.27 5.26
C SER A 95 -12.75 -8.00 5.10
N ALA A 96 -12.53 -7.21 4.04
CA ALA A 96 -13.27 -5.97 3.75
C ALA A 96 -14.79 -6.13 3.71
#